data_AF-A0A8J4KC90-F1
#
_entry.id   AF-A0A8J4KC90-F1
#
_cell.length_a   1.000
_cell.length_b   1.000
_cell.length_c   1.000
_cell.angle_alpha   90.00
_cell.angle_beta   90.00
_cell.angle_gamma   90.00
#
_symmetry.space_group_name_H-M   'P 1'
#
loop_
_entity.id
_entity.type
_entity.pdbx_description
1 polymer ?
#
loop_
_entity_poly.entity_id
_entity_poly.type
_entity_poly.pdbx_seq_one_letter_code
_entity_poly.pdbx_strand_id
1 'polypeptide(L)'
;FQVFKIEVLMSGRKHFVEKRYSEFHALHKKLKKFIRTPEIPSKHVRNWVPKVLEQRRQGLELYLQTVILENEELPKIFLDFLNIRHVPTLPKAESCG
;
A
#
# COMPACT_ATOMS: atom_id res chain seq x y z
N PHE A 1 -0.71 -16.68 -12.59
CA PHE A 1 -1.16 -15.46 -11.87
C PHE A 1 -0.16 -15.19 -10.76
N GLN A 2 0.36 -13.96 -10.64
CA GLN A 2 1.33 -13.62 -9.59
C GLN A 2 0.65 -12.78 -8.52
N VAL A 3 0.82 -13.19 -7.27
CA VAL A 3 0.31 -12.53 -6.07
C VAL A 3 1.52 -12.00 -5.32
N PHE A 4 1.42 -10.76 -4.84
CA PHE A 4 2.43 -10.11 -4.02
C PHE A 4 1.97 -10.15 -2.57
N LYS A 5 2.82 -10.68 -1.68
CA LYS A 5 2.61 -10.66 -0.24
C LYS A 5 3.25 -9.41 0.34
N ILE A 6 2.41 -8.50 0.82
CA ILE A 6 2.79 -7.23 1.43
C ILE A 6 2.81 -7.45 2.94
N GLU A 7 3.92 -7.10 3.58
CA GLU A 7 3.98 -7.00 5.05
C GLU A 7 3.63 -5.58 5.45
N VAL A 8 2.62 -5.42 6.30
CA VAL A 8 2.16 -4.12 6.79
C VAL A 8 2.43 -4.07 8.29
N LEU A 9 3.20 -3.06 8.71
CA LEU A 9 3.47 -2.76 10.12
C LEU A 9 2.81 -1.42 10.46
N MET A 10 1.85 -1.43 11.36
CA MET A 10 1.12 -0.23 11.79
C MET A 10 0.93 -0.24 13.30
N SER A 11 1.42 0.79 14.00
CA SER A 11 1.32 0.94 15.46
C SER A 11 1.76 -0.31 16.25
N GLY A 12 2.86 -0.95 15.82
CA GLY A 12 3.39 -2.16 16.46
C GLY A 12 2.64 -3.46 16.12
N ARG A 13 1.58 -3.41 15.30
CA ARG A 13 0.88 -4.59 14.78
C ARG A 13 1.36 -4.92 13.38
N LYS A 14 1.64 -6.19 13.15
CA LYS A 14 2.08 -6.71 11.85
C LYS A 14 1.02 -7.63 11.25
N HIS A 15 0.70 -7.43 9.98
CA HIS A 15 -0.14 -8.35 9.21
C HIS A 15 0.35 -8.48 7.77
N PHE A 16 -0.17 -9.49 7.08
CA PHE A 16 0.14 -9.74 5.68
C PHE A 16 -1.10 -9.50 4.82
N VAL A 17 -0.89 -8.87 3.67
CA VAL A 17 -1.92 -8.64 2.66
C VAL A 17 -1.45 -9.21 1.34
N GLU A 18 -2.28 -10.01 0.70
CA GLU A 18 -1.99 -10.60 -0.59
C GLU A 18 -2.73 -9.84 -1.68
N LYS A 19 -1.99 -9.29 -2.64
CA LYS A 19 -2.54 -8.46 -3.71
C LYS A 19 -2.02 -8.84 -5.08
N ARG A 20 -2.89 -8.85 -6.08
CA ARG A 20 -2.51 -9.00 -7.50
C ARG A 20 -2.11 -7.65 -8.07
N TYR A 21 -1.22 -7.64 -9.08
CA TYR A 21 -0.85 -6.41 -9.79
C TYR A 21 -2.06 -5.60 -10.30
N SER A 22 -3.11 -6.29 -10.76
CA SER A 22 -4.35 -5.63 -11.18
C SER A 22 -5.01 -4.82 -10.08
N GLU A 23 -4.90 -5.24 -8.82
CA GLU A 23 -5.43 -4.52 -7.67
C GLU A 23 -4.60 -3.27 -7.37
N PHE A 24 -3.26 -3.34 -7.43
CA PHE A 24 -2.40 -2.15 -7.33
C PHE A 24 -2.72 -1.11 -8.41
N HIS A 25 -2.92 -1.58 -9.63
CA HIS A 25 -3.26 -0.69 -10.75
C HIS A 25 -4.65 -0.06 -10.60
N ALA A 26 -5.63 -0.81 -10.08
CA ALA A 26 -6.95 -0.28 -9.76
C ALA A 26 -6.90 0.75 -8.62
N LEU A 27 -6.11 0.46 -7.58
CA LEU A 27 -5.83 1.36 -6.47
C LEU A 27 -5.23 2.68 -6.98
N HIS A 28 -4.16 2.62 -7.78
CA HIS A 28 -3.50 3.79 -8.34
C HIS A 28 -4.44 4.69 -9.15
N LYS A 29 -5.28 4.10 -10.01
CA LYS A 29 -6.30 4.85 -10.75
C LYS A 29 -7.27 5.61 -9.83
N LYS A 30 -7.63 5.03 -8.69
CA LYS A 30 -8.49 5.69 -7.70
C LYS A 30 -7.72 6.75 -6.91
N LEU A 31 -6.51 6.46 -6.43
CA LEU A 31 -5.68 7.39 -5.65
C LEU A 31 -5.28 8.65 -6.41
N LYS A 32 -5.09 8.56 -7.74
CA LYS A 32 -4.85 9.73 -8.60
C LYS A 32 -5.88 10.85 -8.47
N LYS A 33 -7.08 10.54 -7.95
CA LYS A 33 -8.14 11.51 -7.71
C LYS A 33 -8.06 12.18 -6.34
N PHE A 34 -7.32 11.61 -5.40
CA PHE A 34 -7.24 12.06 -4.01
C PHE A 34 -5.90 12.71 -3.69
N ILE A 35 -4.80 12.18 -4.23
CA ILE A 35 -3.44 12.62 -3.92
C ILE A 35 -2.57 12.65 -5.17
N ARG A 36 -1.43 13.35 -5.09
CA ARG A 36 -0.36 13.23 -6.07
C ARG A 36 0.26 11.84 -5.93
N THR A 37 -0.03 10.95 -6.89
CA THR A 37 0.50 9.58 -6.86
C THR A 37 1.89 9.51 -7.48
N PRO A 38 2.83 8.76 -6.89
CA PRO A 38 4.12 8.46 -7.50
C PRO A 38 3.96 7.57 -8.74
N GLU A 39 5.04 7.38 -9.48
CA GLU A 39 5.06 6.53 -10.68
C GLU A 39 4.87 5.05 -10.30
N ILE A 40 3.81 4.41 -10.81
CA ILE A 40 3.55 2.98 -10.59
C ILE A 40 4.37 2.15 -11.59
N PRO A 41 5.04 1.06 -11.18
CA PRO A 41 5.76 0.19 -12.11
C PRO A 41 4.87 -0.35 -13.23
N SER A 42 5.44 -0.41 -14.44
CA SER A 42 4.71 -0.70 -15.68
C SER A 42 3.96 -2.04 -15.68
N LYS A 43 2.86 -2.07 -16.46
CA LYS A 43 2.03 -3.27 -16.67
C LYS A 43 2.69 -4.27 -17.62
N HIS A 44 3.50 -3.79 -18.57
CA HIS A 44 4.22 -4.61 -19.53
C HIS A 44 5.61 -4.93 -19.02
N VAL A 45 5.74 -6.07 -18.37
CA VAL A 45 7.02 -6.54 -17.85
C VAL A 45 7.12 -8.03 -18.13
N ARG A 46 8.32 -8.53 -18.45
CA ARG A 46 8.53 -9.95 -18.78
C ARG A 46 8.40 -10.79 -17.50
N ASN A 47 7.20 -11.29 -17.24
CA ASN A 47 6.83 -11.99 -16.01
C ASN A 47 7.57 -13.32 -15.77
N TRP A 48 8.37 -13.81 -16.72
CA TRP A 48 9.17 -15.04 -16.58
C TRP A 48 10.61 -14.78 -16.14
N VAL A 49 11.07 -13.52 -16.16
CA VAL A 49 12.44 -13.19 -15.74
C VAL A 49 12.43 -12.89 -14.23
N PRO A 50 13.07 -13.69 -13.37
CA PRO A 50 12.99 -13.53 -11.91
C PRO A 50 13.50 -12.17 -11.45
N LYS A 51 14.59 -11.66 -12.06
CA LYS A 51 15.13 -10.32 -11.80
C LYS A 51 14.10 -9.20 -12.05
N VAL A 52 13.30 -9.38 -13.09
CA VAL A 52 12.26 -8.42 -13.49
C VAL A 52 11.06 -8.47 -12.55
N LEU A 53 10.73 -9.66 -12.03
CA LEU A 53 9.69 -9.82 -11.01
C LEU A 53 10.10 -9.19 -9.68
N GLU A 54 11.36 -9.39 -9.27
CA GLU A 54 11.92 -8.74 -8.08
C GLU A 54 11.93 -7.21 -8.24
N GLN A 55 12.36 -6.69 -9.38
CA GLN A 55 12.26 -5.25 -9.65
C GLN A 55 10.83 -4.73 -9.59
N ARG A 56 9.85 -5.48 -10.10
CA ARG A 56 8.45 -5.11 -9.96
C ARG A 56 8.02 -5.15 -8.49
N ARG A 57 8.44 -6.15 -7.71
CA ARG A 57 8.14 -6.24 -6.27
C ARG A 57 8.67 -5.01 -5.54
N GLN A 58 9.95 -4.68 -5.75
CA GLN A 58 10.59 -3.50 -5.18
C GLN A 58 9.91 -2.20 -5.62
N GLY A 59 9.55 -2.08 -6.90
CA GLY A 59 8.84 -0.90 -7.40
C GLY A 59 7.43 -0.73 -6.79
N LEU A 60 6.72 -1.83 -6.54
CA LEU A 60 5.42 -1.79 -5.85
C LEU A 60 5.57 -1.45 -4.37
N GLU A 61 6.60 -1.98 -3.71
CA GLU A 61 6.95 -1.65 -2.32
C GLU A 61 7.29 -0.17 -2.17
N LEU A 62 8.18 0.34 -3.04
CA LEU A 62 8.55 1.75 -3.07
C LEU A 62 7.32 2.63 -3.32
N TYR A 63 6.46 2.27 -4.28
CA TYR A 63 5.22 2.99 -4.55
C TYR A 63 4.35 3.14 -3.29
N LEU A 64 4.15 2.05 -2.53
CA LEU A 64 3.37 2.10 -1.29
C LEU A 64 4.05 2.96 -0.22
N GLN A 65 5.36 2.81 -0.03
CA GLN A 65 6.12 3.58 0.94
C GLN A 65 6.11 5.08 0.63
N THR A 66 6.28 5.46 -0.63
CA THR A 66 6.23 6.85 -1.08
C THR A 66 4.84 7.44 -0.83
N VAL A 67 3.76 6.72 -1.12
CA VAL A 67 2.40 7.18 -0.77
C VAL A 67 2.24 7.41 0.73
N ILE A 68 2.81 6.55 1.58
CA ILE A 68 2.77 6.71 3.04
C ILE A 68 3.59 7.91 3.51
N LEU A 69 4.77 8.13 2.93
CA LEU A 69 5.70 9.19 3.35
C LEU A 69 5.27 10.57 2.86
N GLU A 70 4.71 10.69 1.66
CA GLU A 70 4.33 11.97 1.07
C GLU A 70 2.96 12.49 1.56
N ASN A 71 2.18 11.67 2.26
CA ASN A 71 0.82 12.03 2.65
C ASN A 71 0.64 11.89 4.16
N GLU A 72 0.47 13.02 4.85
CA GLU A 72 0.18 13.07 6.29
C GLU A 72 -1.12 12.32 6.63
N GLU A 73 -2.12 12.42 5.75
CA GLU A 73 -3.38 11.69 5.84
C GLU A 73 -3.57 10.73 4.66
N LEU A 74 -3.71 9.43 4.96
CA LEU A 74 -3.91 8.42 3.93
C LEU A 74 -5.38 8.28 3.54
N PRO A 75 -5.71 8.32 2.23
CA PRO A 75 -7.07 8.09 1.77
C PRO A 75 -7.62 6.74 2.22
N LYS A 76 -8.91 6.67 2.59
CA LYS A 76 -9.56 5.43 3.05
C LYS A 76 -9.40 4.25 2.09
N ILE A 77 -9.38 4.53 0.79
CA ILE A 77 -9.16 3.51 -0.26
C ILE A 77 -7.77 2.85 -0.18
N PHE A 78 -6.77 3.55 0.33
CA PHE A 78 -5.42 3.02 0.53
C PHE A 78 -5.36 2.17 1.80
N LEU A 79 -6.00 2.62 2.88
CA LEU A 79 -6.13 1.86 4.12
C LEU A 79 -6.89 0.56 3.90
N ASP A 80 -8.02 0.61 3.17
CA ASP A 80 -8.81 -0.57 2.78
C ASP A 80 -8.00 -1.54 1.92
N PHE A 81 -7.21 -1.02 0.98
CA PHE A 81 -6.30 -1.84 0.17
C PHE A 81 -5.28 -2.59 1.02
N LEU A 82 -4.75 -1.96 2.08
CA LEU A 82 -3.84 -2.58 3.04
C LEU A 82 -4.56 -3.37 4.14
N ASN A 83 -5.89 -3.54 4.05
CA ASN A 83 -6.71 -4.17 5.08
C ASN A 83 -6.50 -3.59 6.48
N ILE A 84 -6.16 -2.29 6.54
CA ILE A 84 -6.05 -1.53 7.78
C ILE A 84 -7.46 -1.10 8.12
N ARG A 85 -8.11 -1.81 9.05
CA ARG A 85 -9.37 -1.35 9.64
C ARG A 85 -9.13 0.03 10.25
N HIS A 86 -10.05 0.96 10.04
CA HIS A 86 -10.12 2.16 10.86
C HIS A 86 -10.20 1.69 12.32
N VAL A 87 -9.08 1.71 13.03
CA VAL A 87 -9.13 1.75 14.48
C VAL A 87 -9.91 3.03 14.78
N PRO A 88 -11.08 2.97 15.43
CA PRO A 88 -11.62 4.19 16.02
C PRO A 88 -10.49 4.75 16.85
N THR A 89 -10.11 5.99 16.56
CA THR A 89 -9.10 6.74 17.31
C THR A 89 -9.37 6.43 18.77
N LEU A 90 -8.42 5.75 19.43
CA LEU A 90 -8.55 5.43 20.84
C LEU A 90 -8.99 6.73 21.53
N PRO A 91 -10.07 6.75 22.33
CA PRO A 91 -10.38 7.94 23.09
C PRO A 91 -9.10 8.30 23.83
N LYS A 92 -8.64 9.56 23.68
CA LYS A 92 -7.54 10.11 24.48
C LYS A 92 -7.78 9.62 25.89
N ALA A 93 -6.91 8.75 26.40
CA ALA A 93 -6.95 8.37 27.79
C ALA A 93 -6.80 9.67 28.56
N GLU A 94 -7.91 10.10 29.16
CA GLU A 94 -7.93 11.24 30.06
C GLU A 94 -6.92 10.94 31.16
N SER A 95 -6.05 11.91 31.38
CA SER A 95 -5.14 11.97 32.51
C SER A 95 -5.93 11.72 33.80
N CYS A 96 -5.71 10.61 34.49
CA CYS A 96 -6.02 10.57 35.92
C CYS A 96 -4.99 11.47 36.61
N GLY A 97 -5.51 12.45 37.35
CA GLY A 97 -4.73 13.41 38.14
C GLY A 97 -4.27 12.86 39.48
#